data_AF-A0A660R8S5-F1
#
_entry.id   AF-A0A660R8S5-F1
#
_cell.length_a   1.000
_cell.length_b   1.000
_cell.length_c   1.000
_cell.angle_alpha   90.00
_cell.angle_beta   90.00
_cell.angle_gamma   90.00
#
_symmetry.space_group_name_H-M   'P 1'
#
loop_
_entity.id
_entity.type
_entity.pdbx_description
1 polymer ?
#
loop_
_entity_poly.entity_id
_entity_poly.type
_entity_poly.pdbx_seq_one_letter_code
_entity_poly.pdbx_strand_id
1 'polypeptide(L)' 'VSGGGKPAVLETGLKVTVPFFVEVGDKIKVDTRTGEYVERV' A
#
# COMPACT_ATOMS: atom_id res chain seq x y z
N VAL A 1 6.78 -9.06 16.98
CA VAL A 1 6.06 -9.31 15.71
C VAL A 1 6.38 -8.16 14.78
N SER A 2 7.32 -8.35 13.86
CA SER A 2 7.64 -7.30 12.87
C SER A 2 6.53 -7.31 11.84
N GLY A 3 5.49 -6.50 12.06
CA GLY A 3 4.46 -6.23 11.06
C GLY A 3 5.06 -5.41 9.92
N GLY A 4 5.96 -6.01 9.15
CA GLY A 4 6.52 -5.39 7.95
C GLY A 4 5.50 -5.46 6.84
N GLY A 5 5.11 -4.34 6.24
CA GLY A 5 4.31 -4.39 5.02
C GLY A 5 5.15 -4.89 3.84
N LYS A 6 4.48 -5.39 2.79
CA LYS A 6 5.13 -5.63 1.50
C LYS A 6 5.22 -4.29 0.74
N PRO A 7 6.33 -4.02 0.04
CA PRO A 7 6.38 -2.89 -0.88
C PRO A 7 5.47 -3.18 -2.08
N ALA A 8 4.54 -2.28 -2.36
CA ALA A 8 3.69 -2.29 -3.55
C ALA A 8 3.99 -1.06 -4.41
N VAL A 9 3.94 -1.26 -5.73
CA VAL A 9 4.05 -0.17 -6.70
C VAL A 9 2.64 0.11 -7.20
N LEU A 10 2.18 1.34 -7.02
CA LEU A 10 0.90 1.78 -7.57
C LEU A 10 1.02 2.00 -9.08
N GLU A 11 -0.10 2.04 -9.79
CA GLU A 11 -0.14 2.33 -11.23
C GLU A 11 0.48 3.69 -11.59
N THR A 12 0.54 4.60 -10.62
CA THR A 12 1.20 5.91 -10.72
C THR A 12 2.74 5.85 -10.62
N GLY A 13 3.31 4.68 -10.30
CA GLY A 13 4.74 4.48 -10.05
C GLY A 13 5.18 4.75 -8.60
N LEU A 14 4.26 5.15 -7.72
CA LEU A 14 4.54 5.39 -6.30
C LEU A 14 4.79 4.05 -5.58
N LYS A 15 5.90 3.97 -4.84
CA LYS A 15 6.24 2.82 -3.98
C LYS A 15 5.69 3.06 -2.59
N VAL A 16 4.78 2.22 -2.14
CA VAL A 16 4.13 2.32 -0.83
C VAL A 16 4.23 1.00 -0.09
N THR A 17 4.28 1.06 1.24
CA THR A 17 4.29 -0.16 2.07
C THR A 17 2.86 -0.55 2.40
N VAL A 18 2.41 -1.70 1.89
CA VAL A 18 1.05 -2.20 2.10
C VAL A 18 1.05 -3.47 2.96
N PRO A 19 -0.02 -3.75 3.70
CA PRO A 19 -0.13 -4.99 4.46
C PRO A 19 -0.07 -6.25 3.58
N PHE A 20 0.37 -7.37 4.14
CA PHE A 20 0.48 -8.65 3.42
C PHE A 20 -0.83 -9.17 2.83
N PHE A 21 -1.99 -8.75 3.37
CA PHE A 21 -3.31 -9.17 2.88
C PHE A 21 -3.78 -8.40 1.64
N VAL A 22 -3.06 -7.37 1.20
CA VAL A 22 -3.43 -6.60 -0.01
C VAL A 22 -2.95 -7.37 -1.23
N GLU A 23 -3.85 -7.68 -2.16
CA GLU A 23 -3.54 -8.37 -3.41
C GLU A 23 -3.49 -7.41 -4.61
N VAL A 24 -2.98 -7.87 -5.75
CA VAL A 24 -2.93 -7.06 -6.97
C VAL A 24 -4.35 -6.99 -7.55
N GLY A 25 -4.90 -5.79 -7.63
CA GLY A 25 -6.29 -5.55 -8.06
C GLY A 25 -7.20 -5.05 -6.93
N ASP A 26 -6.78 -5.15 -5.67
CA ASP A 26 -7.45 -4.50 -4.55
C ASP A 26 -7.33 -2.97 -4.65
N LYS A 27 -8.43 -2.28 -4.35
CA LYS A 27 -8.42 -0.82 -4.24
C LYS A 27 -7.98 -0.44 -2.84
N ILE A 28 -6.85 0.23 -2.76
CA ILE A 28 -6.32 0.76 -1.53
C ILE A 28 -6.27 2.28 -1.61
N LYS A 29 -6.55 2.92 -0.49
CA LYS A 29 -6.36 4.35 -0.31
C LYS A 29 -5.00 4.57 0.30
N VAL A 30 -4.23 5.40 -0.37
CA VAL A 30 -2.88 5.79 0.05
C VAL A 30 -2.85 7.29 0.28
N ASP A 31 -2.03 7.72 1.22
CA ASP A 31 -1.71 9.12 1.39
C ASP A 31 -0.59 9.48 0.41
N THR A 32 -0.88 10.36 -0.55
CA THR A 32 0.10 10.75 -1.58
C THR A 32 1.12 11.78 -1.08
N ARG A 33 0.96 12.30 0.13
CA ARG A 33 1.89 13.27 0.75
C ARG A 33 2.97 12.52 1.53
N THR A 34 2.61 11.46 2.25
CA THR A 34 3.57 10.63 3.01
C THR A 34 3.95 9.33 2.30
N GLY A 35 3.15 8.87 1.32
CA GLY A 35 3.35 7.59 0.64
C GLY A 35 2.91 6.39 1.48
N GLU A 36 2.08 6.61 2.50
CA GLU A 36 1.62 5.57 3.41
C GLU A 36 0.27 4.99 2.99
N TYR A 37 0.08 3.72 3.27
CA TYR A 37 -1.21 3.06 3.16
C TYR A 37 -2.16 3.55 4.26
N VAL A 38 -3.38 3.96 3.89
CA VAL A 38 -4.39 4.48 4.82
C VAL A 38 -5.46 3.44 5.12
N GLU A 39 -6.16 2.96 4.08
CA GLU A 39 -7.28 2.02 4.22
C GLU A 39 -7.46 1.17 2.95
N ARG A 40 -8.19 0.05 3.06
CA ARG A 40 -8.66 -0.77 1.92
C ARG A 40 -10.14 -0.49 1.72
N VAL A 41 -10.54 -0.28 0.47
CA VAL A 41 -11.92 0.05 0.05
C VAL A 41 -12.54 -1.08 -0.76
#